data_AF-A0A934AU14-F1
#
_entry.id   AF-A0A934AU14-F1
#
_cell.length_a   1.000
_cell.length_b   1.000
_cell.length_c   1.000
_cell.angle_alpha   90.00
_cell.angle_beta   90.00
_cell.angle_gamma   90.00
#
_symmetry.space_group_name_H-M   'P 1'
#
loop_
_entity.id
_entity.type
_entity.pdbx_description
1 polymer ?
#
loop_
_entity_poly.entity_id
_entity_poly.type
_entity_poly.pdbx_seq_one_letter_code
_entity_poly.pdbx_strand_id
1 'polypeptide(L)' 'MAKRLNNVLRALWRVIRELSGDDGYERYLAHHAAAHPGTRPLEREAWFARQQQQKWAGVKRCC' A
#
# COMPACT_ATOMS: atom_id res chain seq x y z
N MET A 1 4.57 4.53 -34.67
CA MET A 1 5.14 5.02 -33.38
C MET A 1 4.10 5.12 -32.26
N ALA A 2 2.92 5.73 -32.50
CA ALA A 2 1.85 5.92 -31.51
C ALA A 2 1.35 4.65 -30.77
N LYS A 3 1.27 3.50 -31.45
CA LYS A 3 0.83 2.23 -30.83
C LYS A 3 1.77 1.72 -29.73
N ARG A 4 3.08 1.98 -29.82
CA ARG A 4 4.05 1.57 -28.80
C ARG A 4 3.91 2.42 -27.53
N LEU A 5 3.67 3.72 -27.69
CA LEU A 5 3.48 4.63 -26.57
C LEU A 5 2.22 4.28 -25.76
N ASN A 6 1.12 3.90 -26.44
CA ASN A 6 -0.11 3.48 -25.78
C ASN A 6 0.06 2.19 -24.96
N ASN A 7 0.88 1.25 -25.44
CA ASN A 7 1.16 0.01 -24.70
C ASN A 7 2.04 0.26 -23.48
N VAL A 8 3.03 1.15 -23.59
CA VAL A 8 3.89 1.55 -22.47
C VAL A 8 3.09 2.31 -21.40
N LEU A 9 2.21 3.21 -21.81
CA LEU A 9 1.28 3.91 -20.90
C LEU A 9 0.34 2.94 -20.17
N ARG A 10 -0.20 1.92 -20.85
CA ARG A 10 -1.04 0.90 -20.21
C ARG A 10 -0.26 0.03 -19.22
N ALA A 11 0.99 -0.33 -19.54
CA ALA A 11 1.84 -1.09 -18.64
C ALA A 11 2.21 -0.26 -17.40
N LEU A 12 2.64 0.99 -17.60
CA LEU A 12 2.88 1.94 -16.51
C LEU A 12 1.61 2.19 -15.69
N TRP A 13 0.44 2.29 -16.30
CA TRP A 13 -0.82 2.46 -15.57
C TRP A 13 -1.17 1.25 -14.71
N ARG A 14 -0.93 0.02 -15.17
CA ARG A 14 -1.07 -1.19 -14.33
C ARG A 14 -0.09 -1.18 -13.17
N VAL A 15 1.17 -0.87 -13.45
CA VAL A 15 2.23 -0.80 -12.44
C VAL A 15 1.95 0.31 -11.41
N ILE A 16 1.52 1.48 -11.84
CA ILE A 16 1.08 2.59 -10.97
C ILE A 16 -0.17 2.22 -10.18
N ARG A 17 -1.07 1.39 -10.73
CA ARG A 17 -2.26 0.91 -10.02
C ARG A 17 -1.91 -0.15 -8.96
N GLU A 18 -0.97 -1.03 -9.26
CA GLU A 18 -0.38 -1.99 -8.31
C GLU A 18 0.43 -1.27 -7.20
N LEU A 19 1.22 -0.27 -7.58
CA LEU A 19 2.10 0.49 -6.67
C LEU A 19 1.40 1.63 -5.93
N SER A 20 0.26 2.15 -6.41
CA SER A 20 -0.53 3.20 -5.74
C SER A 20 -1.03 2.77 -4.36
N GLY A 21 -0.87 1.50 -4.01
CA GLY A 21 -1.21 1.01 -2.68
C GLY A 21 -2.68 0.70 -2.52
N ASP A 22 -3.42 0.51 -3.61
CA ASP A 22 -4.74 -0.15 -3.56
C ASP A 22 -4.59 -1.57 -2.97
N ASP A 23 -3.51 -2.25 -3.38
CA ASP A 23 -3.07 -3.58 -2.92
C ASP A 23 -2.23 -3.52 -1.61
N GLY A 24 -1.98 -2.33 -1.06
CA GLY A 24 -1.16 -2.17 0.15
C GLY A 24 -1.74 -2.93 1.34
N TYR A 25 -3.07 -2.98 1.42
CA TYR A 25 -3.80 -3.74 2.42
C TYR A 25 -3.74 -5.26 2.18
N GLU A 26 -3.84 -5.72 0.93
CA GLU A 26 -3.71 -7.15 0.58
C GLU A 26 -2.30 -7.67 0.87
N ARG A 27 -1.27 -6.88 0.57
CA ARG A 27 0.12 -7.22 0.94
C ARG A 27 0.34 -7.24 2.45
N TYR A 28 -0.33 -6.35 3.19
CA TYR A 28 -0.37 -6.41 4.65
C TYR A 28 -1.07 -7.68 5.15
N LEU A 29 -2.20 -8.06 4.56
CA LEU A 29 -2.91 -9.30 4.91
C LEU A 29 -2.07 -10.54 4.65
N ALA A 30 -1.41 -10.64 3.50
CA ALA A 30 -0.53 -11.76 3.18
C ALA A 30 0.65 -11.86 4.15
N HIS A 31 1.28 -10.72 4.46
CA HIS A 31 2.36 -10.67 5.44
C HIS A 31 1.87 -10.99 6.86
N HIS A 32 0.69 -10.49 7.24
CA HIS A 32 0.08 -10.75 8.55
C HIS A 32 -0.33 -12.21 8.71
N ALA A 33 -0.87 -12.83 7.66
CA ALA A 33 -1.19 -14.26 7.65
C ALA A 33 0.07 -15.12 7.80
N ALA A 34 1.19 -14.70 7.19
CA ALA A 34 2.47 -15.38 7.30
C ALA A 34 3.17 -15.15 8.66
N ALA A 35 3.15 -13.93 9.18
CA ALA A 35 3.86 -13.53 10.40
C ALA A 35 3.06 -13.80 11.69
N HIS A 36 1.73 -13.73 11.62
CA HIS A 36 0.82 -13.89 12.75
C HIS A 36 -0.39 -14.78 12.39
N PRO A 37 -0.16 -16.07 12.11
CA PRO A 37 -1.23 -17.03 11.87
C PRO A 37 -2.00 -17.28 13.19
N GLY A 38 -3.07 -16.52 13.42
CA GLY A 38 -3.90 -16.64 14.62
C GLY A 38 -4.40 -15.31 15.19
N THR A 39 -3.80 -14.20 14.78
CA THR A 39 -4.27 -12.86 15.13
C THR A 39 -5.21 -12.36 14.03
N ARG A 40 -6.29 -11.65 14.41
CA ARG A 40 -7.13 -10.98 13.41
C ARG A 40 -6.37 -9.80 12.82
N PRO A 41 -6.29 -9.68 11.48
CA PRO A 41 -5.68 -8.51 10.86
C PRO A 41 -6.46 -7.24 11.24
N LEU A 42 -5.75 -6.12 11.26
CA LEU A 42 -6.38 -4.79 11.42
C LEU A 42 -7.37 -4.56 10.29
N GLU A 43 -8.50 -3.92 10.59
CA GLU A 43 -9.44 -3.48 9.55
C GLU A 43 -8.78 -2.48 8.61
N ARG A 44 -9.24 -2.46 7.36
CA ARG A 44 -8.67 -1.64 6.29
C ARG A 44 -8.56 -0.16 6.70
N GLU A 45 -9.59 0.38 7.33
CA GLU A 45 -9.61 1.76 7.84
C GLU A 45 -8.53 2.01 8.91
N ALA A 46 -8.37 1.09 9.86
CA ALA A 46 -7.41 1.20 10.95
C ALA A 46 -5.98 1.10 10.43
N TRP A 47 -5.75 0.25 9.42
CA TRP A 47 -4.48 0.17 8.73
C TRP A 47 -4.15 1.49 8.00
N PHE A 48 -5.10 2.05 7.24
CA PHE A 48 -4.89 3.34 6.56
C PHE A 48 -4.69 4.49 7.54
N ALA A 49 -5.47 4.57 8.61
CA ALA A 49 -5.32 5.56 9.66
C ALA A 49 -3.95 5.46 10.32
N ARG A 50 -3.45 4.25 10.62
CA ARG A 50 -2.12 4.03 11.17
C ARG A 50 -1.01 4.41 10.18
N GLN A 51 -1.14 4.06 8.91
CA GLN A 51 -0.17 4.45 7.87
C GLN A 51 -0.11 5.97 7.71
N GLN A 52 -1.27 6.64 7.71
CA GLN A 52 -1.36 8.09 7.67
C GLN A 52 -0.76 8.68 8.96
N GLN A 53 -1.11 8.15 10.12
CA GLN A 53 -0.52 8.63 11.36
C GLN A 53 1.00 8.43 11.36
N GLN A 54 1.56 7.33 10.86
CA GLN A 54 3.01 7.13 10.77
C GLN A 54 3.67 8.10 9.77
N LYS A 55 3.03 8.34 8.63
CA LYS A 55 3.51 9.30 7.62
C LYS A 55 3.48 10.74 8.11
N TRP A 56 2.49 11.10 8.92
CA TRP A 56 2.19 12.48 9.29
C TRP A 56 2.43 12.79 10.78
N ALA A 57 2.70 11.81 11.63
CA ALA A 57 3.19 11.99 13.01
C ALA A 57 4.67 12.35 12.99
N GLY A 58 5.03 13.28 12.09
CA GLY A 58 6.36 13.82 11.87
C GLY A 58 7.10 13.92 13.20
N VAL A 59 8.31 13.36 13.18
CA VAL A 59 9.25 13.21 14.31
C VAL A 59 8.81 14.06 15.51
N LYS A 60 8.14 13.44 16.49
CA LYS A 60 7.90 14.09 17.77
C LYS A 60 9.27 14.24 18.45
N ARG A 61 10.02 15.27 18.09
CA ARG A 61 11.15 15.76 18.87
C ARG A 61 10.56 16.31 20.15
N CYS A 62 10.41 15.44 21.13
CA CYS A 62 10.46 15.80 22.52
C CYS A 62 11.87 16.34 22.77
N CYS A 63 12.00 17.67 22.74
CA CYS A 63 12.99 18.36 23.56
C CYS A 63 12.33 18.59 24.92
#